data_AF-A0A952SIJ9-F1
#
_entry.id   AF-A0A952SIJ9-F1
#
_cell.length_a   1.000
_cell.length_b   1.000
_cell.length_c   1.000
_cell.angle_alpha   90.00
_cell.angle_beta   90.00
_cell.angle_gamma   90.00
#
_symmetry.space_group_name_H-M   'P 1'
#
loop_
_entity.id
_entity.type
_entity.pdbx_description
1 polymer ?
#
loop_
_entity_poly.entity_id
_entity_poly.type
_entity_poly.pdbx_seq_one_letter_code
_entity_poly.pdbx_strand_id
1 'polypeptide(L)'
;MQVLEAGVEKGIAFYEEGLLVRTLKGEADMIQAYRLRHRVFAERLQWVARNQNELEYDTYDTFATSVGLFDGGGELRGVFRMVNSSFPFMLESEFRACLLPTCEIRKAPDAAEITRLAVDPTLTDKGLSNRLMQVLFKGVYQWSMHNDVRYLYMVVEKRFLRALRGMGFTCEAISPAVSLPPAQALSIAAVLDWEQFHQTCPQVQPSFYRWMNAIDGSRSFERSGFCARDSKGGDSEIWPCQRGLTDPTPSLEAAPVLAAA
;
A
#
# COMPACT_ATOMS: atom_id res chain seq x y z
N MET A 1 28.27 1.89 -20.53
CA MET A 1 27.12 1.77 -19.62
C MET A 1 26.31 3.04 -19.80
N GLN A 2 25.26 2.99 -20.61
CA GLN A 2 24.38 4.15 -20.83
C GLN A 2 23.58 4.36 -19.55
N VAL A 3 23.77 5.52 -18.92
CA VAL A 3 22.88 6.01 -17.87
C VAL A 3 21.56 6.26 -18.57
N LEU A 4 20.57 5.41 -18.31
CA LEU A 4 19.19 5.70 -18.66
C LEU A 4 18.84 6.99 -17.92
N GLU A 5 18.56 8.07 -18.66
CA GLU A 5 17.99 9.27 -18.07
C GLU A 5 16.63 8.87 -17.49
N ALA A 6 16.59 8.67 -16.17
CA ALA A 6 15.35 8.50 -15.45
C ALA A 6 14.49 9.75 -15.72
N GLY A 7 13.29 9.56 -16.25
CA GLY A 7 12.33 10.65 -16.39
C GLY A 7 12.17 11.35 -15.05
N VAL A 8 12.14 12.69 -15.06
CA VAL A 8 12.02 13.48 -13.82
C VAL A 8 10.70 13.11 -13.15
N GLU A 9 10.79 12.40 -12.03
CA GLU A 9 9.63 12.04 -11.23
C GLU A 9 8.96 13.32 -10.70
N LYS A 10 7.65 13.40 -10.87
CA LYS A 10 6.88 14.58 -10.53
C LYS A 10 6.16 14.38 -9.21
N GLY A 11 6.51 15.18 -8.22
CA GLY A 11 5.83 15.18 -6.93
C GLY A 11 4.38 15.65 -7.00
N ILE A 12 3.61 15.38 -5.93
CA ILE A 12 2.22 15.80 -5.78
C ILE A 12 2.03 16.69 -4.55
N ALA A 13 1.00 17.52 -4.55
CA ALA A 13 0.52 18.24 -3.37
C ALA A 13 -0.97 18.57 -3.53
N PHE A 14 -1.81 18.19 -2.56
CA PHE A 14 -3.23 18.57 -2.53
C PHE A 14 -3.78 18.53 -1.10
N TYR A 15 -4.94 19.16 -0.90
CA TYR A 15 -5.67 19.11 0.37
C TYR A 15 -6.93 18.25 0.22
N GLU A 16 -7.24 17.49 1.27
CA GLU A 16 -8.49 16.74 1.40
C GLU A 16 -9.03 16.95 2.81
N GLU A 17 -10.13 17.68 2.95
CA GLU A 17 -10.83 17.85 4.24
C GLU A 17 -9.93 18.36 5.38
N GLY A 18 -8.98 19.24 5.07
CA GLY A 18 -8.02 19.80 6.03
C GLY A 18 -6.75 18.96 6.24
N LEU A 19 -6.63 17.81 5.56
CA LEU A 19 -5.42 17.00 5.50
C LEU A 19 -4.58 17.42 4.28
N LEU A 20 -3.28 17.59 4.47
CA LEU A 20 -2.33 17.91 3.39
C LEU A 20 -1.63 16.63 2.95
N VAL A 21 -1.79 16.23 1.69
CA VAL A 21 -1.01 15.17 1.07
C VAL A 21 0.05 15.80 0.18
N ARG A 22 1.32 15.46 0.37
CA ARG A 22 2.40 15.98 -0.48
C ARG A 22 3.60 15.06 -0.52
N THR A 23 4.35 15.15 -1.61
CA THR A 23 5.70 14.59 -1.70
C THR A 23 6.60 15.21 -0.63
N LEU A 24 7.29 14.36 0.12
CA LEU A 24 8.20 14.76 1.19
C LEU A 24 9.47 15.35 0.61
N LYS A 25 9.97 16.42 1.23
CA LYS A 25 11.18 17.12 0.77
C LYS A 25 12.01 17.55 1.96
N GLY A 26 13.33 17.37 1.84
CA GLY A 26 14.28 17.79 2.86
C GLY A 26 14.29 16.89 4.10
N GLU A 27 15.26 17.16 4.97
CA GLU A 27 15.61 16.27 6.08
C GLU A 27 14.51 16.16 7.15
N ALA A 28 13.87 17.27 7.52
CA ALA A 28 12.87 17.29 8.58
C ALA A 28 11.64 16.42 8.26
N ASP A 29 11.17 16.46 7.00
CA ASP A 29 10.07 15.61 6.53
C ASP A 29 10.45 14.13 6.57
N MET A 30 11.65 13.81 6.07
CA MET A 30 12.13 12.43 6.01
C MET A 30 12.32 11.84 7.41
N ILE A 31 12.81 12.62 8.37
CA ILE A 31 12.90 12.20 9.77
C ILE A 31 11.52 11.87 10.34
N GLN A 32 10.50 12.68 10.06
CA GLN A 32 9.13 12.37 10.50
C GLN A 32 8.61 11.07 9.88
N ALA A 33 8.89 10.84 8.59
CA ALA A 33 8.52 9.60 7.91
C ALA A 33 9.21 8.38 8.51
N TYR A 34 10.52 8.45 8.76
CA TYR A 34 11.28 7.36 9.35
C TYR A 34 10.85 7.03 10.77
N ARG A 35 10.46 8.04 11.58
CA ARG A 35 9.88 7.82 12.90
C ARG A 35 8.50 7.16 12.84
N LEU A 36 7.62 7.64 11.95
CA LEU A 36 6.30 7.02 11.76
C LEU A 36 6.46 5.57 11.32
N ARG A 37 7.33 5.32 10.34
CA ARG A 37 7.67 3.98 9.87
C ARG A 37 8.23 3.11 10.99
N HIS A 38 9.13 3.60 11.83
CA HIS A 38 9.65 2.85 12.99
C HIS A 38 8.52 2.40 13.93
N ARG A 39 7.61 3.31 14.31
CA ARG A 39 6.45 2.99 15.16
C ARG A 39 5.56 1.90 14.54
N VAL A 40 5.39 1.92 13.21
CA VAL A 40 4.54 0.94 12.51
C VAL A 40 5.27 -0.39 12.31
N PHE A 41 6.39 -0.38 11.58
CA PHE A 41 7.04 -1.58 11.09
C PHE A 41 7.95 -2.25 12.11
N ALA A 42 8.59 -1.48 13.01
CA ALA A 42 9.52 -2.03 14.00
C ALA A 42 8.87 -2.27 15.38
N GLU A 43 8.06 -1.33 15.85
CA GLU A 43 7.44 -1.43 17.17
C GLU A 43 6.14 -2.24 17.16
N ARG A 44 5.20 -1.87 16.29
CA ARG A 44 3.85 -2.42 16.28
C ARG A 44 3.73 -3.74 15.53
N LEU A 45 4.26 -3.80 14.31
CA LEU A 45 4.18 -4.97 13.42
C LEU A 45 5.37 -5.92 13.60
N GLN A 46 6.51 -5.41 14.09
CA GLN A 46 7.75 -6.17 14.30
C GLN A 46 8.26 -6.87 13.03
N TRP A 47 8.00 -6.28 11.85
CA TRP A 47 8.48 -6.77 10.56
C TRP A 47 9.97 -6.49 10.35
N VAL A 48 10.46 -5.42 10.95
CA VAL A 48 11.87 -5.03 10.95
C VAL A 48 12.39 -4.89 12.37
N ALA A 49 13.70 -5.00 12.55
CA ALA A 49 14.32 -4.82 13.86
C ALA A 49 14.20 -3.35 14.32
N ARG A 50 14.06 -3.17 15.63
CA ARG A 50 14.10 -1.84 16.24
C ARG A 50 15.51 -1.24 16.15
N ASN A 51 15.57 0.06 15.97
CA ASN A 51 16.80 0.84 15.90
C ASN A 51 16.92 1.75 17.14
N GLN A 52 18.12 1.94 17.67
CA GLN A 52 18.38 2.85 18.81
C GLN A 52 18.01 4.30 18.52
N ASN A 53 18.07 4.72 17.25
CA ASN A 53 17.70 6.07 16.85
C ASN A 53 16.19 6.24 16.61
N GLU A 54 15.39 5.16 16.76
CA GLU A 54 13.94 5.15 16.50
C GLU A 54 13.58 5.59 15.06
N LEU A 55 14.45 5.26 14.10
CA LEU A 55 14.28 5.53 12.68
C LEU A 55 14.27 4.22 11.89
N GLU A 56 13.30 4.07 11.00
CA GLU A 56 13.25 3.00 10.00
C GLU A 56 13.50 3.57 8.61
N TYR A 57 14.62 3.17 8.01
CA TYR A 57 15.02 3.49 6.64
C TYR A 57 15.86 2.34 6.10
N ASP A 58 15.88 2.17 4.78
CA ASP A 58 16.64 1.15 4.07
C ASP A 58 17.32 1.74 2.82
N THR A 59 17.96 0.90 2.01
CA THR A 59 18.68 1.34 0.79
C THR A 59 17.77 1.91 -0.28
N TYR A 60 16.49 1.53 -0.31
CA TYR A 60 15.52 1.99 -1.31
C TYR A 60 15.15 3.46 -1.10
N ASP A 61 15.28 3.97 0.13
CA ASP A 61 15.03 5.39 0.46
C ASP A 61 15.97 6.36 -0.29
N THR A 62 17.06 5.87 -0.87
CA THR A 62 18.01 6.69 -1.65
C THR A 62 17.51 7.07 -3.04
N PHE A 63 16.56 6.32 -3.60
CA PHE A 63 16.03 6.52 -4.95
C PHE A 63 14.50 6.51 -5.03
N ALA A 64 13.84 6.19 -3.92
CA ALA A 64 12.39 6.20 -3.83
C ALA A 64 11.83 7.59 -3.54
N THR A 65 10.57 7.79 -3.92
CA THR A 65 9.82 8.99 -3.54
C THR A 65 8.86 8.66 -2.42
N SER A 66 8.94 9.43 -1.35
CA SER A 66 8.01 9.33 -0.22
C SER A 66 6.95 10.41 -0.29
N VAL A 67 5.70 10.03 -0.05
CA VAL A 67 4.56 10.95 0.03
C VAL A 67 3.97 10.84 1.42
N GLY A 68 3.79 12.00 2.07
CA GLY A 68 3.23 12.10 3.40
C GLY A 68 1.83 12.69 3.42
N LEU A 69 1.06 12.28 4.41
CA LEU A 69 -0.22 12.87 4.80
C LEU A 69 -0.03 13.57 6.14
N PHE A 70 -0.34 14.86 6.18
CA PHE A 70 -0.21 15.72 7.35
C PHE A 70 -1.58 16.19 7.82
N ASP A 71 -1.76 16.29 9.13
CA ASP A 71 -2.94 16.93 9.72
C ASP A 71 -2.83 18.46 9.74
N GLY A 72 -3.89 19.14 10.21
CA GLY A 72 -3.92 20.60 10.31
C GLY A 72 -2.89 21.20 11.28
N GLY A 73 -2.30 20.39 12.16
CA GLY A 73 -1.18 20.77 13.03
C GLY A 73 0.19 20.63 12.37
N GLY A 74 0.26 20.09 11.16
CA GLY A 74 1.50 19.81 10.45
C GLY A 74 2.20 18.53 10.91
N GLU A 75 1.54 17.67 11.68
CA GLU A 75 2.10 16.37 12.08
C GLU A 75 1.87 15.35 10.97
N LEU A 76 2.91 14.57 10.64
CA LEU A 76 2.79 13.46 9.70
C LEU A 76 1.96 12.32 10.31
N ARG A 77 0.82 12.03 9.70
CA ARG A 77 -0.13 10.98 10.13
C ARG A 77 -0.17 9.77 9.21
N GLY A 78 0.45 9.85 8.04
CA GLY A 78 0.51 8.73 7.11
C GLY A 78 1.61 8.91 6.09
N VAL A 79 2.06 7.80 5.51
CA VAL A 79 3.14 7.80 4.52
C VAL A 79 2.96 6.63 3.57
N PHE A 80 3.45 6.79 2.34
CA PHE A 80 3.80 5.67 1.46
C PHE A 80 5.07 6.00 0.68
N ARG A 81 5.73 4.96 0.20
CA ARG A 81 6.94 5.07 -0.61
C ARG A 81 6.71 4.45 -1.99
N MET A 82 7.16 5.14 -3.03
CA MET A 82 7.08 4.72 -4.42
C MET A 82 8.47 4.51 -4.99
N VAL A 83 8.65 3.38 -5.67
CA VAL A 83 9.87 3.06 -6.43
C VAL A 83 9.51 2.96 -7.90
N ASN A 84 10.16 3.73 -8.76
CA ASN A 84 9.98 3.66 -10.20
C ASN A 84 10.68 2.42 -10.79
N SER A 85 10.17 1.87 -11.90
CA SER A 85 10.75 0.71 -12.59
C SER A 85 12.20 0.87 -13.05
N SER A 86 12.73 2.09 -13.12
CA SER A 86 14.14 2.34 -13.39
C SER A 86 15.08 1.86 -12.27
N PHE A 87 14.54 1.61 -11.06
CA PHE A 87 15.29 1.14 -9.89
C PHE A 87 14.82 -0.26 -9.46
N PRO A 88 15.66 -1.03 -8.72
CA PRO A 88 15.26 -2.34 -8.20
C PRO A 88 14.03 -2.25 -7.28
N PHE A 89 13.05 -3.15 -7.47
CA PHE A 89 11.92 -3.29 -6.54
C PHE A 89 12.27 -4.23 -5.39
N MET A 90 11.69 -3.96 -4.23
CA MET A 90 11.82 -4.80 -3.04
C MET A 90 11.23 -6.20 -3.27
N LEU A 91 10.19 -6.30 -4.11
CA LEU A 91 9.59 -7.54 -4.57
C LEU A 91 10.57 -8.46 -5.30
N GLU A 92 11.59 -7.90 -5.95
CA GLU A 92 12.59 -8.67 -6.71
C GLU A 92 13.65 -9.32 -5.81
N SER A 93 13.93 -8.74 -4.62
CA SER A 93 14.91 -9.28 -3.66
C SER A 93 14.27 -9.73 -2.35
N GLU A 94 13.83 -8.79 -1.50
CA GLU A 94 13.39 -9.04 -0.12
C GLU A 94 12.15 -9.93 -0.07
N PHE A 95 11.25 -9.76 -1.04
CA PHE A 95 10.01 -10.55 -1.14
C PHE A 95 10.01 -11.53 -2.31
N ARG A 96 11.19 -11.97 -2.77
CA ARG A 96 11.29 -12.93 -3.87
C ARG A 96 10.54 -14.24 -3.58
N ALA A 97 10.44 -14.63 -2.31
CA ALA A 97 9.67 -15.78 -1.85
C ALA A 97 8.15 -15.66 -2.08
N CYS A 98 7.62 -14.44 -2.25
CA CYS A 98 6.23 -14.20 -2.62
C CYS A 98 5.96 -14.37 -4.12
N LEU A 99 6.99 -14.62 -4.93
CA LEU A 99 6.88 -14.84 -6.36
C LEU A 99 7.17 -16.30 -6.72
N LEU A 100 6.45 -16.83 -7.70
CA LEU A 100 6.80 -18.11 -8.30
C LEU A 100 8.25 -18.08 -8.87
N PRO A 101 8.99 -19.21 -8.89
CA PRO A 101 10.36 -19.24 -9.40
C PRO A 101 10.50 -18.74 -10.84
N THR A 102 9.47 -18.91 -11.67
CA THR A 102 9.44 -18.49 -13.08
C THR A 102 8.82 -17.12 -13.31
N CYS A 103 8.35 -16.45 -12.26
CA CYS A 103 7.72 -15.14 -12.37
C CYS A 103 8.79 -14.05 -12.39
N GLU A 104 8.80 -13.25 -13.47
CA GLU A 104 9.57 -12.02 -13.58
C GLU A 104 8.63 -10.82 -13.54
N ILE A 105 9.04 -9.76 -12.83
CA ILE A 105 8.28 -8.53 -12.73
C ILE A 105 8.54 -7.67 -13.96
N ARG A 106 7.47 -7.11 -14.53
CA ARG A 106 7.58 -6.21 -15.67
C ARG A 106 8.13 -4.85 -15.22
N LYS A 107 9.34 -4.51 -15.69
CA LYS A 107 10.03 -3.24 -15.41
C LYS A 107 9.95 -2.27 -16.59
N ALA A 108 8.74 -1.78 -16.90
CA ALA A 108 8.55 -0.77 -17.95
C ALA A 108 8.23 0.61 -17.35
N PRO A 109 8.36 1.72 -18.10
CA PRO A 109 8.21 3.08 -17.56
C PRO A 109 6.88 3.38 -16.85
N ASP A 110 5.81 2.67 -17.20
CA ASP A 110 4.47 2.75 -16.61
C ASP A 110 4.26 1.83 -15.39
N ALA A 111 5.36 1.27 -14.85
CA ALA A 111 5.35 0.40 -13.67
C ALA A 111 6.06 1.05 -12.49
N ALA A 112 5.48 0.89 -11.30
CA ALA A 112 6.08 1.29 -10.03
C ALA A 112 5.78 0.24 -8.95
N GLU A 113 6.53 0.29 -7.85
CA GLU A 113 6.25 -0.47 -6.64
C GLU A 113 5.89 0.49 -5.50
N ILE A 114 4.80 0.18 -4.80
CA ILE A 114 4.46 0.83 -3.52
C ILE A 114 4.96 -0.03 -2.36
N THR A 115 5.69 0.60 -1.45
CA THR A 115 6.16 0.01 -0.19
C THR A 115 5.85 0.96 0.96
N ARG A 116 5.99 0.46 2.20
CA ARG A 116 5.87 1.27 3.42
C ARG A 116 4.60 2.13 3.51
N LEU A 117 3.48 1.64 2.99
CA LEU A 117 2.18 2.29 3.14
C LEU A 117 1.72 2.12 4.59
N ALA A 118 1.56 3.22 5.32
CA ALA A 118 1.23 3.19 6.73
C ALA A 118 0.51 4.46 7.21
N VAL A 119 -0.30 4.29 8.25
CA VAL A 119 -0.91 5.37 9.05
C VAL A 119 -0.37 5.32 10.47
N ASP A 120 -0.40 6.46 11.15
CA ASP A 120 0.03 6.60 12.54
C ASP A 120 -0.68 5.58 13.45
N PRO A 121 0.05 4.64 14.09
CA PRO A 121 -0.53 3.56 14.87
C PRO A 121 -1.06 4.04 16.22
N THR A 122 -0.79 5.29 16.62
CA THR A 122 -1.31 5.88 17.86
C THR A 122 -2.77 6.33 17.73
N LEU A 123 -3.31 6.38 16.51
CA LEU A 123 -4.71 6.71 16.25
C LEU A 123 -5.63 5.57 16.70
N THR A 124 -6.28 5.77 17.84
CA THR A 124 -7.21 4.79 18.44
C THR A 124 -8.60 4.83 17.83
N ASP A 125 -8.99 5.97 17.24
CA ASP A 125 -10.26 6.11 16.52
C ASP A 125 -10.20 5.41 15.16
N LYS A 126 -10.98 4.33 15.03
CA LYS A 126 -11.04 3.52 13.81
C LYS A 126 -11.60 4.29 12.61
N GLY A 127 -12.57 5.17 12.84
CA GLY A 127 -13.16 6.00 11.79
C GLY A 127 -12.11 6.92 11.19
N LEU A 128 -11.33 7.58 12.05
CA LEU A 128 -10.23 8.45 11.66
C LEU A 128 -9.13 7.68 10.94
N SER A 129 -8.65 6.55 11.47
CA SER A 129 -7.60 5.75 10.82
C SER A 129 -8.04 5.26 9.44
N ASN A 130 -9.30 4.85 9.29
CA ASN A 130 -9.86 4.45 7.99
C ASN A 130 -9.92 5.63 7.01
N ARG A 131 -10.31 6.82 7.49
CA ARG A 131 -10.36 8.04 6.69
C ARG A 131 -8.96 8.43 6.21
N LEU A 132 -7.96 8.44 7.10
CA LEU A 132 -6.58 8.75 6.70
C LEU A 132 -6.05 7.75 5.67
N MET A 133 -6.35 6.46 5.85
CA MET A 133 -5.97 5.44 4.87
C MET A 133 -6.63 5.66 3.51
N GLN A 134 -7.91 6.06 3.47
CA GLN A 134 -8.58 6.43 2.22
C GLN A 134 -7.87 7.60 1.54
N VAL A 135 -7.56 8.67 2.28
CA VAL A 135 -6.84 9.83 1.74
C VAL A 135 -5.43 9.45 1.25
N LEU A 136 -4.74 8.52 1.92
CA LEU A 136 -3.49 7.95 1.41
C LEU A 136 -3.68 7.20 0.09
N PHE A 137 -4.72 6.37 -0.05
CA PHE A 137 -5.02 5.72 -1.35
C PHE A 137 -5.27 6.74 -2.46
N LYS A 138 -5.95 7.84 -2.14
CA LYS A 138 -6.11 8.96 -3.08
C LYS A 138 -4.75 9.56 -3.43
N GLY A 139 -3.85 9.74 -2.45
CA GLY A 139 -2.46 10.13 -2.70
C GLY A 139 -1.71 9.18 -3.63
N VAL A 140 -1.83 7.88 -3.41
CA VAL A 140 -1.26 6.81 -4.25
C VAL A 140 -1.77 6.93 -5.69
N TYR A 141 -3.07 7.14 -5.86
CA TYR A 141 -3.68 7.33 -7.17
C TYR A 141 -3.19 8.60 -7.86
N GLN A 142 -3.23 9.74 -7.17
CA GLN A 142 -2.80 11.03 -7.72
C GLN A 142 -1.32 10.99 -8.13
N TRP A 143 -0.45 10.39 -7.30
CA TRP A 143 0.96 10.19 -7.66
C TRP A 143 1.10 9.30 -8.90
N SER A 144 0.34 8.21 -8.98
CA SER A 144 0.40 7.28 -10.11
C SER A 144 -0.01 7.95 -11.42
N MET A 145 -1.11 8.72 -11.41
CA MET A 145 -1.59 9.45 -12.59
C MET A 145 -0.60 10.54 -13.03
N HIS A 146 0.03 11.23 -12.08
CA HIS A 146 0.96 12.31 -12.40
C HIS A 146 2.31 11.81 -12.97
N ASN A 147 2.65 10.55 -12.70
CA ASN A 147 3.87 9.88 -13.15
C ASN A 147 3.61 8.83 -14.24
N ASP A 148 2.42 8.86 -14.87
CA ASP A 148 2.04 7.96 -15.96
C ASP A 148 2.18 6.46 -15.61
N VAL A 149 1.98 6.13 -14.33
CA VAL A 149 2.03 4.76 -13.81
C VAL A 149 0.67 4.09 -14.02
N ARG A 150 0.69 2.98 -14.75
CA ARG A 150 -0.45 2.08 -14.94
C ARG A 150 -0.41 0.90 -13.99
N TYR A 151 0.76 0.28 -13.82
CA TYR A 151 0.93 -0.94 -13.04
C TYR A 151 1.62 -0.64 -11.70
N LEU A 152 0.90 -0.88 -10.61
CA LEU A 152 1.43 -0.68 -9.26
C LEU A 152 1.61 -2.03 -8.57
N TYR A 153 2.86 -2.43 -8.37
CA TYR A 153 3.26 -3.64 -7.67
C TYR A 153 3.28 -3.41 -6.16
N MET A 154 2.89 -4.43 -5.39
CA MET A 154 2.87 -4.37 -3.93
C MET A 154 3.03 -5.75 -3.30
N VAL A 155 3.54 -5.77 -2.07
CA VAL A 155 3.45 -6.92 -1.16
C VAL A 155 2.61 -6.51 0.03
N VAL A 156 1.52 -7.25 0.24
CA VAL A 156 0.54 -6.95 1.28
C VAL A 156 0.13 -8.22 1.99
N GLU A 157 -0.43 -8.11 3.18
CA GLU A 157 -1.11 -9.26 3.78
C GLU A 157 -2.35 -9.65 2.99
N LYS A 158 -2.67 -10.95 2.94
CA LYS A 158 -3.84 -11.50 2.22
C LYS A 158 -5.16 -10.82 2.60
N ARG A 159 -5.34 -10.47 3.89
CA ARG A 159 -6.52 -9.75 4.37
C ARG A 159 -6.59 -8.32 3.85
N PHE A 160 -5.44 -7.67 3.67
CA PHE A 160 -5.39 -6.31 3.13
C PHE A 160 -5.71 -6.29 1.64
N LEU A 161 -5.21 -7.27 0.87
CA LEU A 161 -5.60 -7.44 -0.53
C LEU A 161 -7.12 -7.62 -0.71
N ARG A 162 -7.77 -8.40 0.18
CA ARG A 162 -9.23 -8.54 0.20
C ARG A 162 -9.94 -7.19 0.43
N ALA A 163 -9.41 -6.36 1.34
CA ALA A 163 -9.97 -5.04 1.61
C ALA A 163 -9.83 -4.09 0.40
N LEU A 164 -8.66 -4.09 -0.27
CA LEU A 164 -8.43 -3.32 -1.50
C LEU A 164 -9.44 -3.69 -2.59
N ARG A 165 -9.60 -4.99 -2.87
CA ARG A 165 -10.61 -5.49 -3.81
C ARG A 165 -12.02 -5.09 -3.41
N GLY A 166 -12.31 -5.17 -2.11
CA GLY A 166 -13.58 -4.73 -1.54
C GLY A 166 -13.88 -3.26 -1.80
N MET A 167 -12.86 -2.38 -1.91
CA MET A 167 -12.97 -0.94 -2.29
C MET A 167 -13.10 -0.70 -3.79
N GLY A 168 -13.03 -1.74 -4.61
CA GLY A 168 -13.12 -1.63 -6.06
C GLY A 168 -11.78 -1.39 -6.74
N PHE A 169 -10.66 -1.54 -6.02
CA PHE A 169 -9.34 -1.62 -6.65
C PHE A 169 -9.18 -2.95 -7.38
N THR A 170 -8.67 -2.90 -8.61
CA THR A 170 -8.36 -4.05 -9.47
C THR A 170 -6.98 -4.62 -9.14
N CYS A 171 -6.84 -5.08 -7.90
CA CYS A 171 -5.61 -5.72 -7.45
C CYS A 171 -5.66 -7.23 -7.73
N GLU A 172 -4.78 -7.72 -8.58
CA GLU A 172 -4.64 -9.15 -8.89
C GLU A 172 -3.44 -9.77 -8.19
N ALA A 173 -3.64 -10.95 -7.63
CA ALA A 173 -2.56 -11.72 -7.03
C ALA A 173 -1.61 -12.24 -8.12
N ILE A 174 -0.32 -12.00 -7.96
CA ILE A 174 0.71 -12.48 -8.90
C ILE A 174 1.05 -13.95 -8.61
N SER A 175 0.94 -14.36 -7.35
CA SER A 175 1.33 -15.69 -6.86
C SER A 175 0.53 -16.05 -5.60
N PRO A 176 0.50 -17.33 -5.21
CA PRO A 176 -0.14 -17.75 -3.96
C PRO A 176 0.45 -17.04 -2.74
N ALA A 177 -0.36 -16.87 -1.69
CA ALA A 177 0.11 -16.28 -0.44
C ALA A 177 1.13 -17.20 0.26
N VAL A 178 2.15 -16.59 0.87
CA VAL A 178 3.20 -17.27 1.62
C VAL A 178 3.33 -16.65 3.01
N SER A 179 3.68 -17.45 4.02
CA SER A 179 4.00 -16.92 5.34
C SER A 179 5.45 -16.43 5.34
N LEU A 180 5.66 -15.16 5.65
CA LEU A 180 6.98 -14.56 5.75
C LEU A 180 7.40 -14.42 7.22
N PRO A 181 8.59 -14.92 7.61
CA PRO A 181 9.23 -14.51 8.86
C PRO A 181 9.57 -13.00 8.82
N PRO A 182 9.52 -12.28 9.95
CA PRO A 182 9.13 -12.72 11.29
C PRO A 182 7.61 -12.69 11.53
N ALA A 183 6.84 -12.08 10.62
CA ALA A 183 5.46 -11.67 10.84
C ALA A 183 4.46 -12.83 10.99
N GLN A 184 4.79 -14.05 10.55
CA GLN A 184 3.90 -15.23 10.45
C GLN A 184 2.60 -15.01 9.64
N ALA A 185 2.29 -13.78 9.26
CA ALA A 185 1.15 -13.39 8.44
C ALA A 185 1.32 -13.87 6.99
N LEU A 186 0.19 -14.26 6.39
CA LEU A 186 0.14 -14.62 4.98
C LEU A 186 0.29 -13.37 4.12
N SER A 187 1.46 -13.22 3.50
CA SER A 187 1.82 -12.16 2.57
C SER A 187 1.58 -12.61 1.14
N ILE A 188 1.17 -11.69 0.28
CA ILE A 188 0.85 -11.94 -1.12
C ILE A 188 1.39 -10.81 -1.99
N ALA A 189 2.09 -11.18 -3.06
CA ALA A 189 2.47 -10.25 -4.11
C ALA A 189 1.26 -9.97 -5.00
N ALA A 190 0.97 -8.71 -5.26
CA ALA A 190 -0.14 -8.28 -6.08
C ALA A 190 0.25 -7.14 -7.03
N VAL A 191 -0.52 -6.99 -8.09
CA VAL A 191 -0.43 -5.87 -9.03
C VAL A 191 -1.79 -5.20 -9.16
N LEU A 192 -1.80 -3.87 -9.11
CA LEU A 192 -2.96 -3.04 -9.43
C LEU A 192 -2.79 -2.51 -10.86
N ASP A 193 -3.78 -2.71 -11.71
CA ASP A 193 -3.87 -2.07 -13.04
C ASP A 193 -4.84 -0.88 -12.99
N TRP A 194 -4.31 0.33 -13.09
CA TRP A 194 -5.11 1.56 -13.07
C TRP A 194 -6.05 1.71 -14.27
N GLU A 195 -5.70 1.16 -15.44
CA GLU A 195 -6.59 1.17 -16.59
C GLU A 195 -7.82 0.29 -16.32
N GLN A 196 -7.61 -0.90 -15.74
CA GLN A 196 -8.70 -1.77 -15.34
C GLN A 196 -9.55 -1.14 -14.23
N PHE A 197 -8.93 -0.43 -13.28
CA PHE A 197 -9.64 0.33 -12.25
C PHE A 197 -10.54 1.40 -12.88
N HIS A 198 -10.04 2.16 -13.86
CA HIS A 198 -10.82 3.18 -14.58
C HIS A 198 -12.01 2.60 -15.35
N GLN A 199 -11.90 1.38 -15.86
CA GLN A 199 -12.99 0.71 -16.57
C GLN A 199 -14.05 0.14 -15.61
N THR A 200 -13.63 -0.44 -14.49
CA THR A 200 -14.52 -1.24 -13.62
C THR A 200 -15.07 -0.47 -12.42
N CYS A 201 -14.25 0.37 -11.78
CA CYS A 201 -14.64 1.09 -10.56
C CYS A 201 -15.84 2.04 -10.76
N PRO A 202 -16.02 2.76 -11.88
CA PRO A 202 -17.20 3.58 -12.10
C PRO A 202 -18.52 2.78 -12.06
N GLN A 203 -18.49 1.51 -12.43
CA GLN A 203 -19.66 0.64 -12.45
C GLN A 203 -19.93 0.00 -11.08
N VAL A 204 -18.86 -0.36 -10.35
CA VAL A 204 -18.97 -1.05 -9.06
C VAL A 204 -19.09 -0.08 -7.89
N GLN A 205 -18.32 1.03 -7.90
CA GLN A 205 -18.25 2.04 -6.84
C GLN A 205 -18.17 3.48 -7.40
N PRO A 206 -19.23 3.98 -8.07
CA PRO A 206 -19.20 5.28 -8.76
C PRO A 206 -18.87 6.48 -7.86
N SER A 207 -19.28 6.45 -6.59
CA SER A 207 -18.97 7.54 -5.64
C SER A 207 -17.49 7.54 -5.24
N PHE A 208 -16.91 6.36 -5.03
CA PHE A 208 -15.48 6.21 -4.72
C PHE A 208 -14.63 6.66 -5.90
N TYR A 209 -14.95 6.18 -7.11
CA TYR A 209 -14.26 6.58 -8.32
C TYR A 209 -14.28 8.10 -8.53
N ARG A 210 -15.45 8.72 -8.39
CA ARG A 210 -15.61 10.18 -8.51
C ARG A 210 -14.80 10.95 -7.47
N TRP A 211 -14.68 10.42 -6.27
CA TRP A 211 -13.90 11.03 -5.19
C TRP A 211 -12.40 10.93 -5.42
N MET A 212 -11.91 9.76 -5.85
CA MET A 212 -10.50 9.52 -6.19
C MET A 212 -10.00 10.49 -7.26
N ASN A 213 -10.84 10.81 -8.23
CA ASN A 213 -10.54 11.70 -9.35
C ASN A 213 -10.68 13.21 -9.04
N ALA A 214 -11.28 13.60 -7.91
CA ALA A 214 -11.43 15.00 -7.55
C ALA A 214 -10.16 15.53 -6.87
N ILE A 215 -9.57 16.63 -7.34
CA ILE A 215 -8.35 17.22 -6.74
C ILE A 215 -8.69 18.40 -5.81
N ASP A 216 -9.90 18.94 -5.89
CA ASP A 216 -10.34 20.15 -5.17
C ASP A 216 -10.98 19.87 -3.80
N GLY A 217 -11.05 18.61 -3.36
CA GLY A 217 -11.72 18.23 -2.11
C GLY A 217 -13.23 18.55 -2.10
N SER A 218 -13.85 18.84 -3.25
CA SER A 218 -15.26 19.23 -3.35
C SER A 218 -16.25 18.10 -3.03
N ARG A 219 -15.74 16.90 -2.74
CA ARG A 219 -16.53 15.69 -2.51
C ARG A 219 -15.91 14.95 -1.33
N SER A 220 -16.74 14.55 -0.37
CA SER A 220 -16.35 13.62 0.68
C SER A 220 -16.77 12.20 0.28
N PHE A 221 -15.95 11.20 0.62
CA PHE A 221 -16.32 9.80 0.50
C PHE A 221 -16.25 9.14 1.86
N GLU A 222 -17.40 8.80 2.43
CA GLU A 222 -17.48 8.03 3.66
C GLU A 222 -18.01 6.63 3.35
N ARG A 223 -17.10 5.66 3.30
CA ARG A 223 -17.52 4.26 3.33
C ARG A 223 -17.67 3.80 4.77
N SER A 224 -18.91 3.66 5.22
CA SER A 224 -19.22 3.00 6.49
C SER A 224 -18.77 1.53 6.42
N GLY A 225 -17.72 1.20 7.17
CA GLY A 225 -17.26 -0.17 7.38
C GLY A 225 -16.05 -0.57 6.54
N PHE A 226 -14.85 -0.28 7.06
CA PHE A 226 -13.63 -0.99 6.68
C PHE A 226 -13.64 -2.47 7.15
N CYS A 227 -14.65 -2.89 7.92
CA CYS A 227 -14.88 -4.30 8.17
C CYS A 227 -15.19 -4.97 6.82
N ALA A 228 -14.18 -5.65 6.26
CA ALA A 228 -14.41 -6.76 5.36
C ALA A 228 -15.53 -7.59 6.01
N ARG A 229 -16.73 -7.54 5.44
CA ARG A 229 -17.73 -8.54 5.81
C ARG A 229 -17.04 -9.84 5.45
N ASP A 230 -16.85 -10.71 6.43
CA ASP A 230 -16.58 -12.11 6.20
C ASP A 230 -17.80 -12.68 5.49
N SER A 231 -17.86 -12.39 4.20
CA SER A 231 -18.55 -13.23 3.25
C SER A 231 -17.73 -14.52 3.30
N LYS A 232 -18.24 -15.48 4.08
CA LYS A 232 -18.07 -16.90 3.78
C LYS A 232 -18.68 -17.11 2.38
N GLY A 233 -18.03 -16.58 1.35
CA GLY A 233 -18.24 -16.95 -0.02
C GLY A 233 -17.30 -18.12 -0.26
N GLY A 234 -17.86 -19.29 -0.55
CA GLY A 234 -17.08 -20.42 -1.00
C GLY A 234 -16.44 -20.06 -2.33
N ASP A 235 -15.18 -19.63 -2.29
CA ASP A 235 -14.32 -19.70 -3.45
C ASP A 235 -14.09 -21.19 -3.70
N SER A 236 -14.91 -21.72 -4.60
CA SER A 236 -14.63 -23.00 -5.25
C SER A 236 -13.49 -22.74 -6.26
N GLU A 237 -12.29 -22.55 -5.72
CA GLU A 237 -11.06 -22.69 -6.49
C GLU A 237 -10.92 -24.17 -6.85
N ILE A 238 -11.45 -24.54 -8.02
CA ILE A 238 -11.15 -25.85 -8.62
C ILE A 238 -9.70 -25.81 -9.07
N TRP A 239 -8.79 -26.29 -8.23
CA TRP A 239 -7.44 -26.66 -8.61
C TRP A 239 -7.30 -28.19 -8.57
N PRO A 240 -6.87 -28.86 -9.65
CA PRO A 240 -6.75 -30.31 -9.68
C PRO A 240 -5.46 -30.74 -8.98
N CYS A 241 -5.52 -30.94 -7.65
CA CYS A 241 -4.78 -32.00 -6.93
C CYS A 241 -5.05 -31.96 -5.41
N GLN A 242 -5.82 -32.96 -4.97
CA GLN A 242 -5.93 -33.64 -3.65
C GLN A 242 -5.47 -32.90 -2.37
N ARG A 243 -6.39 -32.57 -1.47
CA ARG A 243 -6.98 -33.40 -0.38
C ARG A 243 -6.02 -33.68 0.79
N GLY A 244 -6.32 -33.02 1.92
CA GLY A 244 -6.05 -33.50 3.28
C GLY A 244 -5.17 -32.57 4.10
N LEU A 245 -5.78 -31.77 4.98
CA LEU A 245 -5.54 -31.77 6.43
C LEU A 245 -6.38 -30.64 7.06
N THR A 246 -6.89 -30.91 8.26
CA THR A 246 -7.88 -30.12 9.01
C THR A 246 -7.29 -28.87 9.67
N ASP A 247 -7.99 -27.74 9.55
CA ASP A 247 -7.68 -26.47 10.23
C ASP A 247 -7.98 -26.51 11.74
N PRO A 248 -7.12 -25.94 12.60
CA PRO A 248 -7.53 -25.50 13.92
C PRO A 248 -8.06 -24.05 13.87
N THR A 249 -9.15 -23.82 14.59
CA THR A 249 -9.79 -22.52 14.87
C THR A 249 -8.82 -21.43 15.34
N PRO A 250 -8.88 -20.19 14.81
CA PRO A 250 -8.13 -19.08 15.36
C PRO A 250 -8.88 -18.43 16.52
N SER A 251 -8.15 -18.22 17.62
CA SER A 251 -8.51 -17.39 18.77
C SER A 251 -8.54 -15.90 18.41
N LEU A 252 -9.38 -15.15 19.12
CA LEU A 252 -9.54 -13.69 19.05
C LEU A 252 -8.17 -12.96 19.07
N GLU A 253 -7.76 -12.39 17.94
CA GLU A 253 -6.56 -11.55 17.81
C GLU A 253 -6.93 -10.07 17.66
N ALA A 254 -6.07 -9.20 18.18
CA ALA A 254 -6.18 -7.75 18.11
C ALA A 254 -6.38 -7.26 16.66
N ALA A 255 -7.23 -6.24 16.50
CA ALA A 255 -7.61 -5.70 15.19
C ALA A 255 -6.36 -5.24 14.39
N PRO A 256 -6.25 -5.60 13.10
CA PRO A 256 -5.04 -5.42 12.33
C PRO A 256 -4.83 -3.96 11.91
N VAL A 257 -3.57 -3.53 11.93
CA VAL A 257 -3.10 -2.32 11.23
C VAL A 257 -2.90 -2.70 9.78
N LEU A 258 -3.44 -1.88 8.87
CA LEU A 258 -3.31 -2.09 7.43
C LEU A 258 -2.01 -1.44 6.99
N ALA A 259 -1.05 -2.25 6.56
CA ALA A 259 0.20 -1.76 6.02
C ALA A 259 0.60 -2.58 4.78
N ALA A 260 1.29 -1.92 3.85
CA ALA A 260 2.03 -2.59 2.79
C ALA A 260 3.51 -2.57 3.16
N ALA A 261 4.18 -3.71 2.96
CA ALA A 261 5.60 -3.87 3.27
C ALA A 261 6.44 -3.13 2.21
#